data_AF-A0A4D5S981-F1
#
_entry.id   AF-A0A4D5S981-F1
#
_cell.length_a   1.000
_cell.length_b   1.000
_cell.length_c   1.000
_cell.angle_alpha   90.00
_cell.angle_beta   90.00
_cell.angle_gamma   90.00
#
_symmetry.space_group_name_H-M   'P 1'
#
loop_
_entity.id
_entity.type
_entity.pdbx_description
1 polymer ?
#
loop_
_entity_poly.entity_id
_entity_poly.type
_entity_poly.pdbx_seq_one_letter_code
_entity_poly.pdbx_strand_id
1 'polypeptide(L)'
;NLPAYPASVCDVWAPVYIAQLQSTMSGRLEDLSDSQRAALDRFRTAIADVHGKRTDRFLLRWLRAREFDVSKAEDMFRRDVEWRSKNGMGSILEDYQPHELIQRYFPGGLLECHSEGHPLFLVPIGNVDIRGFLQILPAAAMLRHLAYMLESGQSLKERVSLKMGRPVETTYVVLDFENFSLRQLYSWEGGSGIPTLTRVCSCDSSGSLQS
;
A
#
# COMPACT_ATOMS: atom_id res chain seq x y z
N ASN A 1 29.25 -42.35 -0.14
CA ASN A 1 29.49 -41.98 -1.54
C ASN A 1 28.22 -41.41 -2.17
N LEU A 2 27.96 -40.13 -1.90
CA LEU A 2 27.06 -39.29 -2.70
C LEU A 2 27.97 -38.31 -3.44
N PRO A 3 27.76 -38.04 -4.75
CA PRO A 3 28.66 -37.20 -5.51
C PRO A 3 28.52 -35.74 -5.07
N ALA A 4 29.66 -35.07 -4.85
CA ALA A 4 29.72 -33.64 -4.62
C ALA A 4 29.29 -32.90 -5.90
N TYR A 5 28.30 -32.02 -5.79
CA TYR A 5 27.96 -31.06 -6.84
C TYR A 5 29.05 -29.99 -6.93
N PRO A 6 29.46 -29.54 -8.13
CA PRO A 6 30.45 -28.49 -8.27
C PRO A 6 29.87 -27.14 -7.82
N ALA A 7 30.69 -26.37 -7.09
CA ALA A 7 30.42 -25.01 -6.67
C ALA A 7 29.84 -24.18 -7.83
N SER A 8 28.62 -23.71 -7.64
CA SER A 8 27.87 -22.99 -8.66
C SER A 8 28.45 -21.58 -8.87
N VAL A 9 28.22 -21.05 -10.06
CA VAL A 9 28.54 -19.69 -10.56
C VAL A 9 28.22 -18.54 -9.57
N CYS A 10 27.47 -18.79 -8.50
CA CYS A 10 27.19 -17.81 -7.44
C CYS A 10 28.44 -17.36 -6.66
N ASP A 11 29.47 -18.20 -6.53
CA ASP A 11 30.61 -17.91 -5.62
C ASP A 11 31.58 -16.85 -6.15
N VAL A 12 31.55 -16.54 -7.45
CA VAL A 12 32.45 -15.55 -8.07
C VAL A 12 31.87 -14.13 -8.06
N TRP A 13 30.54 -14.00 -7.98
CA TRP A 13 29.85 -12.71 -8.06
C TRP A 13 29.32 -12.20 -6.72
N ALA A 14 29.24 -13.06 -5.70
CA ALA A 14 28.74 -12.69 -4.38
C ALA A 14 29.51 -11.53 -3.71
N PRO A 15 30.86 -11.44 -3.74
CA PRO A 15 31.57 -10.37 -3.02
C PRO A 15 31.36 -8.99 -3.65
N VAL A 16 31.29 -8.90 -4.98
CA VAL A 16 31.10 -7.64 -5.71
C VAL A 16 29.65 -7.16 -5.57
N TYR A 17 28.68 -8.08 -5.64
CA TYR A 17 27.26 -7.76 -5.48
C TYR A 17 26.90 -7.38 -4.03
N ILE A 18 27.52 -8.02 -3.03
CA ILE A 18 27.29 -7.72 -1.61
C ILE A 18 27.92 -6.37 -1.22
N ALA A 19 29.09 -6.00 -1.77
CA ALA A 19 29.73 -4.71 -1.50
C ALA A 19 28.93 -3.51 -2.06
N GLN A 20 28.16 -3.70 -3.14
CA GLN A 20 27.29 -2.66 -3.72
C GLN A 20 25.93 -2.51 -3.02
N LEU A 21 25.51 -3.49 -2.22
CA LEU A 21 24.27 -3.42 -1.43
C LEU A 21 24.44 -2.72 -0.07
N GLN A 22 25.66 -2.35 0.32
CA GLN A 22 25.96 -1.82 1.67
C GLN A 22 25.93 -0.29 1.80
N SER A 23 25.44 0.46 0.80
CA SER A 23 25.45 1.93 0.86
C SER A 23 24.20 2.62 0.30
N THR A 24 23.03 1.96 0.34
CA THR A 24 21.74 2.63 0.14
C THR A 24 21.01 2.76 1.47
N MET A 25 21.11 3.94 2.10
CA MET A 25 20.30 4.26 3.27
C MET A 25 18.82 4.07 2.95
N SER A 26 18.08 3.45 3.86
CA SER A 26 16.72 2.95 3.62
C SER A 26 15.67 4.05 3.41
N GLY A 27 16.01 5.32 3.67
CA GLY A 27 15.09 6.44 3.50
C GLY A 27 13.96 6.46 4.52
N ARG A 28 14.12 5.71 5.63
CA ARG A 28 13.24 5.74 6.80
C ARG A 28 13.81 6.70 7.83
N LEU A 29 12.97 7.16 8.76
CA LEU A 29 13.35 8.21 9.73
C LEU A 29 14.64 7.91 10.50
N GLU A 30 14.85 6.64 10.85
CA GLU A 30 16.01 6.17 11.62
C GLU A 30 17.29 6.05 10.78
N ASP A 31 17.19 6.15 9.46
CA ASP A 31 18.24 5.81 8.50
C ASP A 31 18.14 6.70 7.25
N LEU A 32 18.32 8.02 7.48
CA LEU A 32 18.34 9.07 6.44
C LEU A 32 19.76 9.58 6.19
N SER A 33 20.16 9.61 4.92
CA SER A 33 21.33 10.36 4.46
C SER A 33 21.13 11.88 4.58
N ASP A 34 22.22 12.65 4.56
CA ASP A 34 22.14 14.12 4.58
C ASP A 34 21.34 14.68 3.38
N SER A 35 21.49 14.06 2.21
CA SER A 35 20.73 14.43 1.02
C SER A 35 19.23 14.16 1.18
N GLN A 36 18.84 13.05 1.80
CA GLN A 36 17.46 12.70 2.10
C GLN A 36 16.84 13.63 3.16
N ARG A 37 17.61 14.03 4.18
CA ARG A 37 17.18 15.04 5.17
C ARG A 37 16.94 16.40 4.51
N ALA A 38 17.87 16.85 3.67
CA ALA A 38 17.71 18.09 2.92
C ALA A 38 16.52 18.05 1.94
N ALA A 39 16.20 16.88 1.37
CA ALA A 39 14.99 16.70 0.56
C ALA A 39 13.72 16.78 1.41
N LEU A 40 13.72 16.20 2.61
CA LEU A 40 12.61 16.29 3.56
C LEU A 40 12.32 17.74 3.97
N ASP A 41 13.36 18.54 4.27
CA ASP A 41 13.19 19.94 4.65
C ASP A 41 12.66 20.81 3.51
N ARG A 42 13.17 20.59 2.29
CA ARG A 42 12.64 21.24 1.08
C ARG A 42 11.18 20.86 0.86
N PHE A 43 10.84 19.58 1.01
CA PHE A 43 9.48 19.09 0.86
C PHE A 43 8.53 19.71 1.89
N ARG A 44 8.93 19.80 3.18
CA ARG A 44 8.15 20.49 4.22
C ARG A 44 7.86 21.95 3.87
N THR A 45 8.86 22.64 3.32
CA THR A 45 8.74 24.04 2.92
C THR A 45 7.77 24.18 1.75
N ALA A 46 7.86 23.29 0.77
CA ALA A 46 7.03 23.31 -0.42
C ALA A 46 5.53 23.09 -0.12
N ILE A 47 5.20 22.23 0.86
CA ILE A 47 3.81 21.92 1.25
C ILE A 47 3.32 22.73 2.46
N ALA A 48 4.02 23.80 2.83
CA ALA A 48 3.72 24.56 4.05
C ALA A 48 2.31 25.17 4.05
N ASP A 49 1.72 25.40 2.88
CA ASP A 49 0.37 25.89 2.65
C ASP A 49 -0.72 24.82 2.85
N VAL A 50 -0.39 23.53 2.81
CA VAL A 50 -1.37 22.43 2.83
C VAL A 50 -1.60 21.90 4.25
N HIS A 51 -2.82 22.03 4.78
CA HIS A 51 -3.16 21.53 6.11
C HIS A 51 -3.27 19.99 6.16
N GLY A 52 -2.89 19.37 7.30
CA GLY A 52 -3.02 17.92 7.50
C GLY A 52 -1.93 17.29 8.36
N LYS A 53 -1.83 15.95 8.35
CA LYS A 53 -0.81 15.18 9.08
C LYS A 53 0.58 15.44 8.46
N ARG A 54 1.51 15.94 9.27
CA ARG A 54 2.88 16.34 8.84
C ARG A 54 4.02 15.60 9.56
N THR A 55 3.74 14.45 10.16
CA THR A 55 4.79 13.64 10.79
C THR A 55 5.86 13.24 9.76
N ASP A 56 7.13 13.26 10.13
CA ASP A 56 8.24 12.95 9.21
C ASP A 56 8.06 11.61 8.51
N ARG A 57 7.63 10.59 9.27
CA ARG A 57 7.32 9.26 8.73
C ARG A 57 6.24 9.29 7.66
N PHE A 58 5.23 10.15 7.87
CA PHE A 58 4.17 10.36 6.90
C PHE A 58 4.73 11.03 5.64
N LEU A 59 5.55 12.08 5.77
CA LEU A 59 6.14 12.80 4.63
C LEU A 59 7.13 11.95 3.82
N LEU A 60 7.97 11.16 4.52
CA LEU A 60 8.95 10.28 3.90
C LEU A 60 8.32 9.21 3.01
N ARG A 61 7.04 8.85 3.19
CA ARG A 61 6.35 7.92 2.28
C ARG A 61 6.30 8.47 0.85
N TRP A 62 6.01 9.78 0.71
CA TRP A 62 5.86 10.45 -0.58
C TRP A 62 7.20 10.60 -1.28
N LEU A 63 8.24 10.95 -0.51
CA LEU A 63 9.60 11.05 -0.99
C LEU A 63 10.15 9.69 -1.44
N ARG A 64 9.99 8.63 -0.64
CA ARG A 64 10.43 7.27 -1.03
C ARG A 64 9.74 6.80 -2.31
N ALA A 65 8.43 7.05 -2.45
CA ALA A 65 7.68 6.69 -3.63
C ALA A 65 8.10 7.45 -4.91
N ARG A 66 8.89 8.52 -4.79
CA ARG A 66 9.40 9.31 -5.92
C ARG A 66 10.93 9.45 -5.90
N GLU A 67 11.62 8.47 -5.30
CA GLU A 67 13.10 8.44 -5.28
C GLU A 67 13.72 9.73 -4.71
N PHE A 68 13.03 10.37 -3.75
CA PHE A 68 13.37 11.66 -3.14
C PHE A 68 13.37 12.87 -4.10
N ASP A 69 12.72 12.76 -5.26
CA ASP A 69 12.37 13.90 -6.11
C ASP A 69 11.26 14.74 -5.46
N VAL A 70 11.66 15.90 -4.92
CA VAL A 70 10.77 16.79 -4.15
C VAL A 70 9.60 17.30 -5.00
N SER A 71 9.84 17.64 -6.28
CA SER A 71 8.79 18.18 -7.15
C SER A 71 7.73 17.11 -7.44
N LYS A 72 8.16 15.90 -7.80
CA LYS A 72 7.22 14.79 -8.06
C LYS A 72 6.48 14.34 -6.80
N ALA A 73 7.16 14.37 -5.66
CA ALA A 73 6.55 14.04 -4.37
C ALA A 73 5.48 15.08 -3.99
N GLU A 74 5.74 16.36 -4.22
CA GLU A 74 4.78 17.45 -4.02
C GLU A 74 3.56 17.30 -4.91
N ASP A 75 3.75 17.11 -6.22
CA ASP A 75 2.65 16.92 -7.16
C ASP A 75 1.78 15.72 -6.79
N MET A 76 2.40 14.64 -6.29
CA MET A 76 1.67 13.46 -5.82
C MET A 76 0.91 13.75 -4.52
N PHE A 77 1.53 14.41 -3.55
CA PHE A 77 0.91 14.75 -2.28
C PHE A 77 -0.28 15.70 -2.45
N ARG A 78 -0.13 16.76 -3.26
CA ARG A 78 -1.23 17.72 -3.53
C ARG A 78 -2.42 17.05 -4.21
N ARG A 79 -2.17 16.16 -5.18
CA ARG A 79 -3.21 15.37 -5.83
C ARG A 79 -3.94 14.45 -4.85
N ASP A 80 -3.22 13.83 -3.92
CA ASP A 80 -3.83 13.01 -2.88
C ASP A 80 -4.71 13.86 -1.96
N VAL A 81 -4.21 15.00 -1.45
CA VAL A 81 -5.00 15.90 -0.60
C VAL A 81 -6.28 16.39 -1.29
N GLU A 82 -6.18 16.78 -2.56
CA GLU A 82 -7.35 17.17 -3.36
C GLU A 82 -8.33 15.99 -3.53
N TRP A 83 -7.83 14.79 -3.83
CA TRP A 83 -8.66 13.59 -3.97
C TRP A 83 -9.36 13.24 -2.66
N ARG A 84 -8.64 13.29 -1.53
CA ARG A 84 -9.19 13.02 -0.19
C ARG A 84 -10.30 14.01 0.17
N SER A 85 -10.12 15.28 -0.17
CA SER A 85 -11.13 16.32 0.02
C SER A 85 -12.38 16.06 -0.85
N LYS A 86 -12.20 15.85 -2.16
CA LYS A 86 -13.30 15.60 -3.11
C LYS A 86 -14.09 14.34 -2.79
N ASN A 87 -13.43 13.31 -2.26
CA ASN A 87 -14.06 12.04 -1.94
C ASN A 87 -14.51 11.96 -0.48
N GLY A 88 -14.34 12.99 0.37
CA GLY A 88 -14.75 12.90 1.77
C GLY A 88 -14.07 11.73 2.50
N MET A 89 -12.75 11.63 2.38
CA MET A 89 -11.96 10.57 3.03
C MET A 89 -11.70 10.85 4.51
N GLY A 90 -11.86 12.09 4.96
CA GLY A 90 -11.63 12.47 6.36
C GLY A 90 -12.59 11.81 7.36
N SER A 91 -13.83 11.54 6.94
CA SER A 91 -14.90 10.99 7.79
C SER A 91 -15.37 9.60 7.33
N ILE A 92 -14.68 8.97 6.38
CA ILE A 92 -15.13 7.69 5.79
C ILE A 92 -15.28 6.58 6.83
N LEU A 93 -14.47 6.57 7.89
CA LEU A 93 -14.58 5.56 8.96
C LEU A 93 -15.83 5.74 9.84
N GLU A 94 -16.41 6.94 9.84
CA GLU A 94 -17.60 7.28 10.62
C GLU A 94 -18.87 7.20 9.76
N ASP A 95 -18.79 7.70 8.52
CA ASP A 95 -19.95 7.89 7.65
C ASP A 95 -20.27 6.69 6.76
N TYR A 96 -19.28 5.83 6.47
CA TYR A 96 -19.46 4.74 5.51
C TYR A 96 -19.98 3.47 6.19
N GLN A 97 -21.10 2.97 5.67
CA GLN A 97 -21.61 1.64 5.99
C GLN A 97 -21.46 0.73 4.77
N PRO A 98 -20.75 -0.41 4.87
CA PRO A 98 -20.61 -1.34 3.76
C PRO A 98 -21.97 -1.83 3.28
N HIS A 99 -22.15 -1.97 1.96
CA HIS A 99 -23.38 -2.51 1.39
C HIS A 99 -23.62 -3.95 1.89
N GLU A 100 -24.88 -4.34 2.15
CA GLU A 100 -25.24 -5.65 2.72
C GLU A 100 -24.63 -6.83 1.95
N LEU A 101 -24.64 -6.75 0.62
CA LEU A 101 -24.01 -7.75 -0.25
C LEU A 101 -22.51 -7.89 -0.01
N ILE A 102 -21.80 -6.79 0.23
CA ILE A 102 -20.37 -6.83 0.55
C ILE A 102 -20.19 -7.49 1.92
N GLN A 103 -20.96 -7.09 2.93
CA GLN A 103 -20.88 -7.68 4.27
C GLN A 103 -21.16 -9.19 4.27
N ARG A 104 -22.10 -9.64 3.42
CA ARG A 104 -22.55 -11.04 3.39
C ARG A 104 -21.70 -11.95 2.52
N TYR A 105 -21.16 -11.43 1.42
CA TYR A 105 -20.52 -12.25 0.38
C TYR A 105 -19.03 -11.96 0.17
N PHE A 106 -18.48 -10.88 0.72
CA PHE A 106 -17.05 -10.64 0.65
C PHE A 106 -16.35 -11.49 1.74
N PRO A 107 -15.54 -12.50 1.37
CA PRO A 107 -14.93 -13.41 2.34
C PRO A 107 -13.64 -12.87 2.95
N GLY A 108 -13.13 -11.74 2.45
CA GLY A 108 -11.89 -11.12 2.91
C GLY A 108 -12.10 -10.19 4.10
N GLY A 109 -10.99 -9.75 4.69
CA GLY A 109 -11.06 -8.87 5.85
C GLY A 109 -9.71 -8.38 6.35
N LEU A 110 -9.77 -7.43 7.27
CA LEU A 110 -8.63 -6.90 7.99
C LEU A 110 -8.51 -7.63 9.34
N LEU A 111 -7.35 -8.23 9.57
CA LEU A 111 -7.01 -8.98 10.77
C LEU A 111 -5.90 -8.27 11.55
N GLU A 112 -6.03 -8.24 12.87
CA GLU A 112 -4.98 -7.75 13.76
C GLU A 112 -4.00 -8.92 14.03
N CYS A 113 -2.79 -8.89 13.46
CA CYS A 113 -1.80 -9.95 13.70
C CYS A 113 -1.05 -9.72 15.01
N HIS A 114 -0.93 -10.77 15.85
CA HIS A 114 -0.40 -10.67 17.21
C HIS A 114 1.13 -10.74 17.32
N SER A 115 1.84 -11.40 16.38
CA SER A 115 3.28 -11.69 16.56
C SER A 115 4.19 -10.49 16.27
N GLU A 116 3.95 -9.79 15.16
CA GLU A 116 4.76 -8.65 14.75
C GLU A 116 3.97 -7.33 14.69
N GLY A 117 2.69 -7.34 15.06
CA GLY A 117 1.85 -6.14 15.14
C GLY A 117 1.51 -5.49 13.80
N HIS A 118 1.90 -6.09 12.67
CA HIS A 118 1.50 -5.61 11.34
C HIS A 118 0.08 -6.08 11.03
N PRO A 119 -0.83 -5.18 10.62
CA PRO A 119 -2.15 -5.61 10.15
C PRO A 119 -2.03 -6.55 8.96
N LEU A 120 -2.94 -7.52 8.90
CA LEU A 120 -3.00 -8.51 7.84
C LEU A 120 -4.31 -8.35 7.08
N PHE A 121 -4.22 -8.12 5.78
CA PHE A 121 -5.36 -8.09 4.88
C PHE A 121 -5.45 -9.43 4.17
N LEU A 122 -6.47 -10.23 4.50
CA LEU A 122 -6.71 -11.51 3.86
C LEU A 122 -7.73 -11.33 2.72
N VAL A 123 -7.33 -11.70 1.51
CA VAL A 123 -8.19 -11.63 0.32
C VAL A 123 -8.19 -12.99 -0.38
N PRO A 124 -9.20 -13.83 -0.13
CA PRO A 124 -9.36 -15.09 -0.83
C PRO A 124 -9.95 -14.85 -2.22
N ILE A 125 -9.10 -14.40 -3.14
CA ILE A 125 -9.49 -13.96 -4.49
C ILE A 125 -10.28 -15.03 -5.22
N GLY A 126 -9.88 -16.31 -5.12
CA GLY A 126 -10.57 -17.38 -5.82
C GLY A 126 -12.00 -17.63 -5.34
N ASN A 127 -12.32 -17.22 -4.11
CA ASN A 127 -13.65 -17.36 -3.52
C ASN A 127 -14.52 -16.09 -3.63
N VAL A 128 -14.01 -15.02 -4.25
CA VAL A 128 -14.79 -13.79 -4.49
C VAL A 128 -15.54 -13.89 -5.82
N ASP A 129 -16.87 -13.73 -5.79
CA ASP A 129 -17.69 -13.57 -6.99
C ASP A 129 -17.62 -12.12 -7.52
N ILE A 130 -16.46 -11.78 -8.09
CA ILE A 130 -16.18 -10.44 -8.63
C ILE A 130 -17.19 -10.07 -9.72
N ARG A 131 -17.60 -11.04 -10.55
CA ARG A 131 -18.56 -10.80 -11.63
C ARG A 131 -19.93 -10.45 -11.07
N GLY A 132 -20.42 -11.18 -10.07
CA GLY A 132 -21.66 -10.87 -9.37
C GLY A 132 -21.60 -9.48 -8.74
N PHE A 133 -20.51 -9.16 -8.04
CA PHE A 133 -20.33 -7.82 -7.47
C PHE A 133 -20.36 -6.70 -8.52
N LEU A 134 -19.66 -6.85 -9.65
CA LEU A 134 -19.64 -5.85 -10.72
C LEU A 134 -20.97 -5.72 -11.48
N GLN A 135 -21.78 -6.78 -11.51
CA GLN A 135 -23.11 -6.74 -12.13
C GLN A 135 -24.17 -6.08 -11.24
N ILE A 136 -24.03 -6.21 -9.92
CA ILE A 136 -25.04 -5.75 -8.96
C ILE A 136 -24.68 -4.38 -8.37
N LEU A 137 -23.41 -4.15 -8.07
CA LEU A 137 -22.94 -2.92 -7.44
C LEU A 137 -22.28 -1.98 -8.45
N PRO A 138 -22.53 -0.66 -8.35
CA PRO A 138 -21.80 0.30 -9.15
C PRO A 138 -20.31 0.27 -8.75
N ALA A 139 -19.43 0.46 -9.74
CA ALA A 139 -17.98 0.49 -9.51
C ALA A 139 -17.57 1.49 -8.42
N ALA A 140 -18.27 2.64 -8.34
CA ALA A 140 -18.05 3.64 -7.30
C ALA A 140 -18.27 3.10 -5.87
N ALA A 141 -19.27 2.23 -5.65
CA ALA A 141 -19.51 1.62 -4.34
C ALA A 141 -18.38 0.65 -3.95
N MET A 142 -17.88 -0.13 -4.91
CA MET A 142 -16.73 -1.01 -4.69
C MET A 142 -15.48 -0.22 -4.34
N LEU A 143 -15.19 0.87 -5.08
CA LEU A 143 -14.06 1.74 -4.81
C LEU A 143 -14.17 2.42 -3.44
N ARG A 144 -15.38 2.86 -3.07
CA ARG A 144 -15.64 3.43 -1.75
C ARG A 144 -15.39 2.42 -0.63
N HIS A 145 -15.83 1.18 -0.82
CA HIS A 145 -15.56 0.10 0.15
C HIS A 145 -14.06 -0.17 0.31
N LEU A 146 -13.32 -0.23 -0.80
CA LEU A 146 -11.88 -0.44 -0.77
C LEU A 146 -11.15 0.71 -0.06
N ALA A 147 -11.54 1.95 -0.34
CA ALA A 147 -11.02 3.11 0.37
C ALA A 147 -11.29 3.03 1.88
N TYR A 148 -12.48 2.58 2.28
CA TYR A 148 -12.81 2.33 3.69
C TYR A 148 -11.91 1.24 4.31
N MET A 149 -11.64 0.14 3.60
CA MET A 149 -10.75 -0.92 4.09
C MET A 149 -9.31 -0.44 4.26
N LEU A 150 -8.81 0.39 3.34
CA LEU A 150 -7.46 0.98 3.42
C LEU A 150 -7.35 1.93 4.63
N GLU A 151 -8.33 2.80 4.83
CA GLU A 151 -8.39 3.70 6.00
C GLU A 151 -8.53 2.92 7.31
N SER A 152 -9.32 1.84 7.32
CA SER A 152 -9.45 0.96 8.47
C SER A 152 -8.10 0.32 8.82
N GLY A 153 -7.35 -0.10 7.80
CA GLY A 153 -5.98 -0.59 7.93
C GLY A 153 -5.03 0.47 8.48
N GLN A 154 -5.14 1.72 8.02
CA GLN A 154 -4.33 2.83 8.51
C GLN A 154 -4.64 3.17 9.97
N SER A 155 -5.92 3.24 10.35
CA SER A 155 -6.35 3.43 11.75
C SER A 155 -5.84 2.30 12.64
N LEU A 156 -5.92 1.05 12.18
CA LEU A 156 -5.42 -0.10 12.91
C LEU A 156 -3.90 -0.02 13.12
N LYS A 157 -3.12 0.34 12.09
CA LYS A 157 -1.67 0.55 12.24
C LYS A 157 -1.36 1.59 13.31
N GLU A 158 -2.13 2.67 13.40
CA GLU A 158 -1.94 3.69 14.42
C GLU A 158 -2.23 3.16 15.83
N ARG A 159 -3.32 2.40 16.00
CA ARG A 159 -3.63 1.73 17.28
C ARG A 159 -2.53 0.75 17.69
N VAL A 160 -2.07 -0.10 16.78
CA VAL A 160 -1.02 -1.08 17.09
C VAL A 160 0.32 -0.39 17.34
N SER A 161 0.62 0.69 16.62
CA SER A 161 1.84 1.48 16.85
C SER A 161 1.90 2.04 18.27
N LEU A 162 0.77 2.57 18.76
CA LEU A 162 0.64 3.07 20.13
C LEU A 162 0.80 1.94 21.16
N LYS A 163 0.16 0.80 20.93
CA LYS A 163 0.22 -0.37 21.84
C LYS A 163 1.63 -0.96 21.95
N MET A 164 2.36 -1.01 20.84
CA MET A 164 3.69 -1.62 20.78
C MET A 164 4.83 -0.65 21.14
N GLY A 165 4.53 0.65 21.29
CA GLY A 165 5.54 1.68 21.50
C GLY A 165 6.51 1.85 20.33
N ARG A 166 6.16 1.31 19.15
CA ARG A 166 6.96 1.41 17.94
C ARG A 166 6.08 1.70 16.71
N PRO A 167 6.59 2.46 15.75
CA PRO A 167 5.93 2.75 14.47
C PRO A 167 5.63 1.48 13.66
N VAL A 168 4.37 1.30 13.26
CA VAL A 168 3.94 0.28 12.29
C VAL A 168 3.49 0.99 11.02
N GLU A 169 4.31 0.92 9.97
CA GLU A 169 4.04 1.61 8.70
C GLU A 169 3.43 0.68 7.64
N THR A 170 3.75 -0.61 7.71
CA THR A 170 3.42 -1.63 6.70
C THR A 170 2.24 -2.51 7.12
N THR A 171 1.51 -2.97 6.11
CA THR A 171 0.40 -3.94 6.20
C THR A 171 0.77 -5.13 5.32
N TYR A 172 0.54 -6.35 5.81
CA TYR A 172 0.68 -7.55 4.99
C TYR A 172 -0.61 -7.81 4.23
N VAL A 173 -0.49 -8.24 2.98
CA VAL A 173 -1.64 -8.67 2.18
C VAL A 173 -1.41 -10.12 1.79
N VAL A 174 -2.30 -11.01 2.24
CA VAL A 174 -2.31 -12.41 1.82
C VAL A 174 -3.41 -12.58 0.81
N LEU A 175 -2.99 -12.86 -0.42
CA LEU A 175 -3.88 -13.19 -1.52
C LEU A 175 -3.97 -14.71 -1.58
N ASP A 176 -5.12 -15.26 -1.20
CA ASP A 176 -5.38 -16.68 -1.31
C ASP A 176 -6.00 -16.99 -2.68
N PHE A 177 -5.29 -17.82 -3.43
CA PHE A 177 -5.62 -18.22 -4.80
C PHE A 177 -6.29 -19.60 -4.87
N GLU A 178 -6.65 -20.21 -3.73
CA GLU A 178 -7.49 -21.39 -3.73
C GLU A 178 -8.81 -21.12 -4.46
N ASN A 179 -9.21 -22.03 -5.37
CA ASN A 179 -10.35 -21.90 -6.29
C ASN A 179 -10.25 -20.78 -7.35
N PHE A 180 -9.09 -20.15 -7.51
CA PHE A 180 -8.90 -19.15 -8.55
C PHE A 180 -8.97 -19.76 -9.95
N SER A 181 -9.77 -19.16 -10.84
CA SER A 181 -9.95 -19.63 -12.21
C SER A 181 -9.67 -18.52 -13.24
N LEU A 182 -9.18 -18.88 -14.43
CA LEU A 182 -8.97 -17.93 -15.53
C LEU A 182 -10.24 -17.17 -15.92
N ARG A 183 -11.43 -17.73 -15.66
CA ARG A 183 -12.71 -17.04 -15.86
C ARG A 183 -12.84 -15.78 -15.01
N GLN A 184 -12.33 -15.81 -13.77
CA GLN A 184 -12.30 -14.62 -12.90
C GLN A 184 -11.34 -13.57 -13.46
N LEU A 185 -10.17 -13.99 -13.98
CA LEU A 185 -9.22 -13.09 -14.62
C LEU A 185 -9.85 -12.35 -15.81
N TYR A 186 -10.50 -13.07 -16.74
CA TYR A 186 -11.18 -12.45 -17.88
C TYR A 186 -12.39 -11.60 -17.49
N SER A 187 -13.11 -11.97 -16.42
CA SER A 187 -14.20 -11.14 -15.89
C SER A 187 -13.67 -9.83 -15.31
N TRP A 188 -12.42 -9.84 -14.85
CA TRP A 188 -11.72 -8.66 -14.38
C TRP A 188 -11.24 -7.81 -15.56
N GLU A 189 -10.63 -8.37 -16.61
CA GLU A 189 -10.23 -7.59 -17.79
C GLU A 189 -11.40 -6.98 -18.57
N GLY A 190 -12.54 -7.68 -18.62
CA GLY A 190 -13.77 -7.18 -19.27
C GLY A 190 -14.53 -6.13 -18.46
N GLY A 191 -14.26 -6.00 -17.15
CA GLY A 191 -14.82 -4.96 -16.30
C GLY A 191 -13.78 -3.85 -16.08
N SER A 192 -14.15 -2.58 -16.19
CA SER A 192 -13.23 -1.43 -15.97
C SER A 192 -12.67 -1.30 -14.52
N GLY A 193 -12.71 -2.38 -13.73
CA GLY A 193 -12.36 -2.44 -12.31
C GLY A 193 -10.86 -2.52 -12.02
N ILE A 194 -10.03 -3.24 -12.81
CA ILE A 194 -8.57 -3.38 -12.48
C ILE A 194 -7.88 -2.04 -12.41
N PRO A 195 -7.93 -1.21 -13.48
CA PRO A 195 -7.13 0.01 -13.53
C PRO A 195 -7.47 0.97 -12.41
N THR A 196 -8.71 0.92 -11.92
CA THR A 196 -9.20 1.81 -10.86
C THR A 196 -8.85 1.27 -9.49
N LEU A 197 -8.87 -0.05 -9.28
CA LEU A 197 -8.48 -0.70 -8.03
C LEU A 197 -6.97 -0.62 -7.79
N THR A 198 -6.15 -0.87 -8.82
CA THR A 198 -4.70 -0.61 -8.74
C THR A 198 -4.41 0.87 -8.57
N ARG A 199 -5.16 1.80 -9.19
CA ARG A 199 -4.93 3.24 -9.01
C ARG A 199 -5.22 3.70 -7.57
N VAL A 200 -6.28 3.21 -6.92
CA VAL A 200 -6.58 3.54 -5.51
C VAL A 200 -5.53 2.95 -4.58
N CYS A 201 -5.15 1.68 -4.76
CA CYS A 201 -4.09 1.07 -3.95
C CYS A 201 -2.72 1.74 -4.18
N SER A 202 -2.37 2.11 -5.42
CA SER A 202 -1.11 2.79 -5.75
C SER A 202 -1.02 4.22 -5.22
N CYS A 203 -2.15 4.88 -4.95
CA CYS A 203 -2.19 6.16 -4.25
C CYS A 203 -1.83 6.00 -2.76
N ASP A 204 -2.18 4.86 -2.15
CA ASP A 204 -2.00 4.63 -0.71
C ASP A 204 -0.73 3.84 -0.32
N SER A 205 -0.23 2.92 -1.16
CA SER A 205 0.86 2.01 -0.76
C SER A 205 2.22 2.30 -1.41
N SER A 206 2.28 2.74 -2.67
CA SER A 206 3.53 3.12 -3.35
C SER A 206 3.22 3.42 -4.81
N GLY A 207 3.64 4.58 -5.28
CA GLY A 207 3.65 4.84 -6.70
C GLY A 207 4.75 4.08 -7.42
N SER A 208 4.41 3.03 -8.16
CA SER A 208 5.16 2.56 -9.32
C SER A 208 4.30 1.56 -10.08
N LEU A 209 3.80 1.98 -11.25
CA LEU A 209 3.51 1.17 -12.45
C LEU A 209 2.64 2.01 -13.39
N GLN A 210 3.27 3.02 -13.98
CA GLN A 210 2.95 3.46 -15.34
C GLN A 210 4.30 3.81 -16.00
N SER A 211 4.92 2.79 -16.59
CA SER A 211 5.71 2.96 -17.81
C SER A 211 4.77 2.90 -18.99
#